data_AF-A0A537R1N4-F1
#
_entry.id   AF-A0A537R1N4-F1
#
_cell.length_a   1.000
_cell.length_b   1.000
_cell.length_c   1.000
_cell.angle_alpha   90.00
_cell.angle_beta   90.00
_cell.angle_gamma   90.00
#
_symmetry.space_group_name_H-M   'P 1'
#
loop_
_entity.id
_entity.type
_entity.pdbx_description
1 polymer ?
#
loop_
_entity_poly.entity_id
_entity_poly.type
_entity_poly.pdbx_seq_one_letter_code
_entity_poly.pdbx_strand_id
1 'polypeptide(L)' 'MATEQEDDKPRKKITHEIGQDVSLLSVEELAERIALMTSEIERLQTAMAKKRASRDAANSFFKS' A
#
# COMPACT_ATOMS: atom_id res chain seq x y z
N MET A 1 -3.56 26.15 13.93
CA MET A 1 -3.80 24.71 13.84
C MET A 1 -2.71 24.15 12.93
N ALA A 2 -1.58 23.74 13.53
CA ALA A 2 -0.43 23.23 12.81
C ALA A 2 -0.67 21.74 12.53
N THR A 3 -0.88 21.39 11.27
CA THR A 3 -0.86 19.99 10.84
C THR A 3 0.56 19.67 10.41
N GLU A 4 1.23 18.94 11.28
CA GLU A 4 2.55 18.34 11.15
C GLU A 4 2.64 17.59 9.80
N GLN A 5 3.37 18.17 8.84
CA GLN A 5 3.84 17.49 7.64
C GLN A 5 5.34 17.23 7.81
N GLU A 6 5.70 16.42 8.82
CA GLU A 6 7.09 16.06 9.12
C GLU A 6 7.36 14.58 8.83
N ASP A 7 7.12 14.13 7.60
CA ASP A 7 7.59 12.81 7.15
C ASP A 7 8.11 12.82 5.70
N ASP A 8 8.58 13.98 5.22
CA ASP A 8 9.32 14.09 3.95
C ASP A 8 10.83 13.92 4.18
N LYS A 9 11.21 12.83 4.87
CA LYS A 9 12.55 12.29 4.66
C LYS A 9 12.45 11.46 3.38
N PRO A 10 13.40 11.57 2.43
CA PRO A 10 13.46 10.63 1.33
C PRO A 10 13.81 9.28 1.94
N ARG A 11 12.78 8.51 2.34
CA ARG A 11 12.89 7.10 2.66
C ARG A 11 13.54 6.53 1.42
N LYS A 12 14.78 6.05 1.55
CA LYS A 12 15.50 5.38 0.47
C LYS A 12 14.46 4.50 -0.20
N LYS A 13 14.13 4.76 -1.47
CA LYS A 13 13.19 3.91 -2.20
C LYS A 13 13.85 2.54 -2.16
N ILE A 14 13.38 1.68 -1.27
CA ILE A 14 13.76 0.27 -1.26
C ILE A 14 13.32 -0.16 -2.65
N THR A 15 14.29 -0.35 -3.53
CA THR A 15 14.06 -0.76 -4.91
C THR A 15 13.76 -2.25 -4.83
N HIS A 16 12.60 -2.55 -4.28
CA HIS A 16 12.09 -3.90 -4.15
C HIS A 16 11.34 -4.22 -5.43
N GLU A 17 11.83 -5.23 -6.14
CA GLU A 17 11.11 -5.86 -7.23
C GLU A 17 10.45 -7.16 -6.76
N ILE A 18 9.20 -7.36 -7.18
CA ILE A 18 8.46 -8.58 -6.89
C ILE A 18 9.18 -9.75 -7.58
N GLY A 19 9.53 -10.78 -6.81
CA GLY A 19 10.26 -11.95 -7.31
C GLY A 19 11.77 -11.76 -7.43
N GLN A 20 12.33 -10.67 -6.89
CA GLN A 20 13.79 -10.52 -6.74
C GLN A 20 14.36 -11.64 -5.86
N ASP A 21 15.55 -12.12 -6.21
CA ASP A 21 16.32 -13.01 -5.33
C ASP A 21 16.62 -12.32 -3.99
N VAL A 22 16.39 -13.07 -2.91
CA VAL A 22 16.53 -12.63 -1.52
C VAL A 22 17.67 -13.34 -0.79
N SER A 23 18.39 -14.23 -1.48
CA SER A 23 19.45 -15.07 -0.90
C SER A 23 20.58 -14.29 -0.22
N LEU A 24 20.85 -13.06 -0.68
CA LEU A 24 21.89 -12.17 -0.16
C LEU A 24 21.36 -11.10 0.80
N LEU A 25 20.06 -11.09 1.11
CA LEU A 25 19.46 -10.09 2.01
C LEU A 25 19.57 -10.52 3.47
N SER A 26 19.76 -9.54 4.35
CA SER A 26 19.69 -9.75 5.79
C SER A 26 18.25 -9.93 6.28
N VAL A 27 18.09 -10.44 7.51
CA VAL A 27 16.78 -10.61 8.14
C VAL A 27 16.08 -9.26 8.32
N GLU A 28 16.83 -8.21 8.64
CA GLU A 28 16.33 -6.84 8.80
C GLU A 28 15.85 -6.27 7.45
N GLU A 29 16.62 -6.47 6.37
CA GLU A 29 16.21 -6.05 5.02
C GLU A 29 14.94 -6.77 4.55
N LEU A 30 14.80 -8.04 4.89
CA LEU A 30 13.58 -8.81 4.65
C LEU A 30 12.39 -8.26 5.45
N ALA A 31 12.60 -7.92 6.72
CA ALA A 31 11.56 -7.34 7.57
C ALA A 31 11.09 -5.98 7.06
N GLU A 32 12.01 -5.09 6.68
CA GLU A 32 11.69 -3.79 6.07
C GLU A 32 10.89 -3.95 4.77
N ARG A 33 11.30 -4.90 3.93
CA ARG A 33 10.60 -5.21 2.68
C ARG A 33 9.20 -5.75 2.91
N ILE A 34 9.03 -6.67 3.85
CA ILE A 34 7.72 -7.22 4.24
C ILE A 34 6.81 -6.10 4.73
N ALA A 35 7.31 -5.21 5.59
CA ALA A 35 6.54 -4.09 6.10
C ALA A 35 6.06 -3.17 4.96
N LEU A 36 6.94 -2.86 4.01
CA LEU A 36 6.61 -2.05 2.84
C LEU A 36 5.52 -2.71 1.96
N MET A 37 5.65 -4.01 1.68
CA MET A 37 4.63 -4.74 0.90
C MET A 37 3.30 -4.82 1.62
N THR A 38 3.32 -5.02 2.94
CA THR A 38 2.09 -5.11 3.76
C THR A 38 1.33 -3.78 3.72
N SER A 39 2.04 -2.66 3.86
CA SER A 39 1.44 -1.34 3.72
C SER A 39 0.84 -1.11 2.33
N GLU A 40 1.51 -1.58 1.26
CA GLU A 40 0.96 -1.48 -0.08
C GLU A 40 -0.28 -2.37 -0.27
N ILE A 41 -0.30 -3.58 0.31
CA ILE A 41 -1.48 -4.45 0.30
C ILE A 41 -2.67 -3.76 0.96
N GLU A 42 -2.49 -3.15 2.14
CA GLU A 42 -3.56 -2.42 2.84
C GLU A 42 -4.09 -1.24 2.01
N ARG A 43 -3.20 -0.50 1.35
CA ARG A 43 -3.56 0.59 0.44
C ARG A 43 -4.41 0.08 -0.71
N LEU A 44 -4.01 -1.03 -1.35
CA LEU A 44 -4.75 -1.64 -2.46
C LEU A 44 -6.11 -2.19 -2.00
N GLN A 45 -6.17 -2.84 -0.84
CA GLN A 45 -7.42 -3.31 -0.24
C GLN A 45 -8.39 -2.15 0.03
N THR A 46 -7.89 -1.04 0.58
CA THR A 46 -8.68 0.17 0.82
C THR A 46 -9.22 0.76 -0.50
N ALA A 47 -8.38 0.84 -1.53
CA ALA A 47 -8.79 1.32 -2.85
C ALA A 47 -9.83 0.39 -3.49
N MET A 48 -9.66 -0.93 -3.36
CA MET A 48 -10.62 -1.93 -3.83
C MET A 48 -11.97 -1.77 -3.13
N ALA A 49 -11.98 -1.64 -1.80
CA ALA A 49 -13.20 -1.45 -1.02
C ALA A 49 -13.96 -0.18 -1.45
N LYS A 50 -13.25 0.95 -1.63
CA LYS A 50 -13.84 2.20 -2.15
C LYS A 50 -14.44 2.02 -3.54
N LYS A 51 -13.72 1.37 -4.46
CA LYS A 51 -14.22 1.08 -5.82
C LYS A 51 -15.46 0.19 -5.79
N ARG A 52 -15.48 -0.84 -4.93
CA ARG A 52 -16.62 -1.74 -4.77
C ARG A 52 -17.85 -1.02 -4.23
N ALA A 53 -17.68 -0.22 -3.18
CA ALA A 53 -18.75 0.59 -2.61
C ALA A 53 -19.36 1.57 -3.63
N SER A 54 -18.50 2.22 -4.44
CA SER A 54 -18.96 3.08 -5.54
C SER A 54 -19.77 2.32 -6.59
N ARG A 55 -19.31 1.12 -6.99
CA ARG A 55 -20.03 0.28 -7.96
C ARG A 55 -21.37 -0.21 -7.42
N ASP A 56 -21.41 -0.63 -6.16
CA ASP A 56 -22.63 -1.16 -5.54
C ASP A 56 -23.68 -0.05 -5.32
N ALA A 57 -23.24 1.17 -4.98
CA ALA A 57 -24.10 2.35 -4.91
C ALA A 57 -24.69 2.70 -6.28
N ALA A 58 -23.87 2.69 -7.33
CA ALA A 58 -24.34 2.92 -8.71
C ALA A 58 -25.35 1.84 -9.13
N ASN A 59 -25.05 0.56 -8.92
CA ASN A 59 -25.95 -0.54 -9.25
C ASN A 59 -27.30 -0.44 -8.53
N SER A 60 -27.33 0.07 -7.29
CA SER A 60 -28.58 0.25 -6.55
C SER A 60 -29.41 1.42 -7.11
N PHE A 61 -28.75 2.48 -7.59
CA PHE A 61 -29.40 3.65 -8.20
C PHE A 61 -30.00 3.34 -9.58
N PHE A 62 -29.37 2.46 -10.37
CA PHE A 62 -29.88 2.09 -11.71
C PHE A 62 -30.92 0.96 -11.70
N LYS A 63 -31.23 0.36 -10.54
CA LYS A 63 -32.17 -0.77 -10.42
C LYS A 63 -33.51 -0.41 -9.76
N SER A 64 -33.70 0.88 -9.47
CA SER A 64 -34.97 1.51 -9.08
C SER A 64 -35.68 2.12 -10.28
#